data_AF-A0A968H1F5-F1
#
_entry.id   AF-A0A968H1F5-F1
#
_cell.length_a   1.000
_cell.length_b   1.000
_cell.length_c   1.000
_cell.angle_alpha   90.00
_cell.angle_beta   90.00
_cell.angle_gamma   90.00
#
_symmetry.space_group_name_H-M   'P 1'
#
loop_
_entity.id
_entity.type
_entity.pdbx_description
1 polymer ?
#
loop_
_entity_poly.entity_id
_entity_poly.type
_entity_poly.pdbx_seq_one_letter_code
_entity_poly.pdbx_strand_id
1 'polypeptide(L)'
;MVTTRSGRRLTEADLQRLADEIESEDFDISTRKPWPGHGRLGLRTTPRKRISVRVPAVLHCHVNAKATADGRSVSEVGRNLLEDYVATAEDR
;
A
#
# COMPACT_ATOMS: atom_id res chain seq x y z
N MET A 1 -16.56 -30.44 -3.67
CA MET A 1 -15.97 -29.88 -4.92
C MET A 1 -15.79 -28.39 -4.74
N VAL A 2 -14.59 -27.87 -4.95
CA VAL A 2 -14.24 -26.44 -4.73
C VAL A 2 -13.77 -25.83 -6.05
N THR A 3 -14.15 -24.59 -6.32
CA THR A 3 -13.67 -23.85 -7.49
C THR A 3 -12.64 -22.82 -7.04
N THR A 4 -11.44 -22.88 -7.61
CA THR A 4 -10.39 -21.90 -7.33
C THR A 4 -10.73 -20.55 -7.96
N ARG A 5 -10.03 -19.49 -7.54
CA ARG A 5 -10.15 -18.15 -8.15
C ARG A 5 -9.89 -18.13 -9.66
N SER A 6 -9.08 -19.06 -10.18
CA SER A 6 -8.82 -19.19 -11.61
C SER A 6 -9.89 -19.98 -12.38
N GLY A 7 -10.95 -20.45 -11.69
CA GLY A 7 -12.02 -21.26 -12.29
C GLY A 7 -11.73 -22.76 -12.34
N ARG A 8 -10.57 -23.22 -11.85
CA ARG A 8 -10.24 -24.65 -11.78
C ARG A 8 -11.12 -25.33 -10.73
N ARG A 9 -11.80 -26.42 -11.12
CA ARG A 9 -12.60 -27.23 -10.19
C ARG A 9 -11.70 -28.32 -9.59
N LEU A 10 -11.73 -28.45 -8.27
CA LEU A 10 -11.01 -29.45 -7.50
C LEU A 10 -12.01 -30.39 -6.82
N THR A 11 -11.80 -31.68 -7.02
CA THR A 11 -12.52 -32.75 -6.31
C THR A 11 -11.93 -32.96 -4.92
N GLU A 12 -12.60 -33.76 -4.10
CA GLU A 12 -12.09 -34.11 -2.76
C GLU A 12 -10.74 -34.84 -2.84
N ALA A 13 -10.60 -35.76 -3.80
CA ALA A 13 -9.34 -36.47 -4.02
C ALA A 13 -8.20 -35.53 -4.45
N ASP A 14 -8.51 -34.48 -5.22
CA ASP A 14 -7.52 -33.47 -5.60
C ASP A 14 -7.05 -32.67 -4.39
N LEU A 15 -7.95 -32.37 -3.45
CA LEU A 15 -7.63 -31.65 -2.22
C LEU A 15 -6.76 -32.51 -1.30
N GLN A 16 -7.10 -33.79 -1.13
CA GLN A 16 -6.30 -34.71 -0.32
C GLN A 16 -4.89 -34.88 -0.89
N ARG A 17 -4.77 -35.09 -2.21
CA ARG A 17 -3.46 -35.20 -2.87
C ARG A 17 -2.60 -33.95 -2.66
N LEU A 18 -3.20 -32.75 -2.74
CA LEU A 18 -2.48 -31.50 -2.50
C LEU A 18 -2.07 -31.35 -1.02
N ALA A 19 -2.87 -31.85 -0.08
CA ALA A 19 -2.52 -31.84 1.34
C ALA A 19 -1.30 -32.76 1.59
N ASP A 20 -1.33 -33.98 1.06
CA ASP A 20 -0.24 -34.94 1.20
C ASP A 20 1.06 -34.42 0.56
N GLU A 21 0.96 -33.74 -0.59
CA GLU A 21 2.09 -33.06 -1.26
C GLU A 21 2.70 -31.96 -0.37
N ILE A 22 1.86 -31.13 0.26
CA ILE A 22 2.31 -30.06 1.16
C ILE A 22 2.96 -30.60 2.44
N GLU A 23 2.45 -31.70 2.98
CA GLU A 23 2.98 -32.31 4.20
C GLU A 23 4.29 -33.07 3.98
N SER A 24 4.52 -33.56 2.76
CA SER A 24 5.70 -34.36 2.42
C SER A 24 6.86 -33.55 1.85
N GLU A 25 6.60 -32.40 1.22
CA GLU A 25 7.62 -31.56 0.62
C GLU A 25 7.96 -30.33 1.47
N ASP A 26 9.27 -30.13 1.72
CA ASP A 26 9.77 -28.88 2.30
C ASP A 26 9.78 -27.78 1.24
N PHE A 27 8.70 -26.99 1.17
CA PHE A 27 8.62 -25.84 0.28
C PHE A 27 9.53 -24.69 0.76
N ASP A 28 10.56 -24.34 -0.01
CA ASP A 28 11.39 -23.18 0.25
C ASP A 28 10.62 -21.86 -0.03
N ILE A 29 9.99 -21.34 1.02
CA ILE A 29 9.25 -20.07 1.01
C ILE A 29 10.14 -18.85 0.74
N SER A 30 11.47 -18.96 0.86
CA SER A 30 12.39 -17.83 0.66
C SER A 30 12.46 -17.39 -0.81
N THR A 31 12.17 -18.31 -1.73
CA THR A 31 12.16 -18.06 -3.19
C THR A 31 10.84 -17.47 -3.69
N ARG A 32 9.83 -17.37 -2.83
CA ARG A 32 8.48 -16.94 -3.22
C ARG A 32 8.49 -15.48 -3.70
N LYS A 33 8.26 -15.29 -5.00
CA LYS A 33 8.09 -13.95 -5.58
C LYS A 33 6.90 -13.24 -4.91
N PRO A 34 7.08 -12.04 -4.35
CA PRO A 34 5.98 -11.30 -3.74
C PRO A 34 4.93 -10.96 -4.80
N TRP A 35 3.66 -11.12 -4.42
CA TRP A 35 2.53 -10.82 -5.31
C TRP A 35 2.48 -9.31 -5.60
N PRO A 36 2.42 -8.87 -6.87
CA PRO A 36 2.19 -7.47 -7.19
C PRO A 36 0.90 -6.97 -6.51
N GLY A 37 0.99 -5.91 -5.70
CA GLY A 37 -0.16 -5.29 -5.03
C GLY A 37 -0.41 -5.74 -3.59
N HIS A 38 0.27 -6.78 -3.09
CA HIS A 38 0.32 -7.04 -1.65
C HIS A 38 1.53 -6.29 -1.09
N GLY A 39 1.27 -5.12 -0.49
CA GLY A 39 2.32 -4.32 0.13
C GLY A 39 3.15 -5.18 1.07
N ARG A 40 4.46 -5.14 0.92
CA ARG A 40 5.36 -5.57 2.00
C ARG A 40 4.94 -4.75 3.21
N LEU A 41 4.61 -5.39 4.33
CA LEU A 41 4.61 -4.70 5.63
C LEU A 41 6.04 -4.23 5.84
N GLY A 42 6.33 -3.02 5.35
CA GLY A 42 7.66 -2.47 5.27
C GLY A 42 8.20 -2.31 6.69
N LEU A 43 9.14 -3.16 7.07
CA LEU A 43 10.06 -2.90 8.16
C LEU A 43 10.66 -1.49 7.97
N ARG A 44 10.60 -0.68 9.03
CA ARG A 44 11.29 0.62 9.20
C ARG A 44 10.76 1.81 8.40
N THR A 45 9.48 2.15 8.55
CA THR A 45 9.10 3.57 8.52
C THR A 45 8.63 3.96 9.92
N THR A 46 9.11 5.08 10.46
CA THR A 46 8.49 5.70 11.63
C THR A 46 6.99 5.79 11.39
N PRO A 47 6.14 5.41 12.36
CA PRO A 47 4.70 5.32 12.13
C PRO A 47 4.16 6.71 11.78
N ARG A 48 3.87 6.93 10.49
CA ARG A 48 3.24 8.17 10.01
C ARG A 48 1.75 8.09 10.33
N LYS A 49 1.21 9.11 11.01
CA LYS A 49 -0.24 9.24 11.21
C LYS A 49 -0.87 9.82 9.96
N ARG A 50 -2.00 9.24 9.52
CA ARG A 50 -2.74 9.74 8.36
C ARG A 50 -3.63 10.91 8.78
N ILE A 51 -3.51 12.01 8.06
CA ILE A 51 -4.41 13.17 8.18
C ILE A 51 -5.30 13.18 6.94
N SER A 52 -6.62 13.23 7.11
CA SER A 52 -7.59 13.35 6.02
C SER A 52 -8.50 14.52 6.28
N VAL A 53 -8.48 15.51 5.38
CA VAL A 53 -9.26 16.76 5.47
C VAL A 53 -9.98 16.97 4.16
N ARG A 54 -11.22 17.47 4.22
CA ARG A 54 -11.95 17.91 3.03
C ARG A 54 -11.50 19.33 2.69
N VAL A 55 -11.10 19.54 1.44
CA VAL A 55 -10.65 20.83 0.93
C VAL A 55 -11.52 21.27 -0.26
N PRO A 56 -11.67 22.57 -0.51
CA PRO A 56 -12.29 23.06 -1.74
C PRO A 56 -11.58 22.49 -2.98
N ALA A 57 -12.33 22.18 -4.03
CA ALA A 57 -11.79 21.59 -5.26
C ALA A 57 -10.69 22.45 -5.89
N VAL A 58 -10.86 23.78 -5.86
CA VAL A 58 -9.87 24.74 -6.37
C VAL A 58 -8.54 24.61 -5.65
N LEU A 59 -8.56 24.48 -4.32
CA LEU A 59 -7.34 24.32 -3.52
C LEU A 59 -6.62 23.01 -3.87
N HIS A 60 -7.37 21.91 -4.00
CA HIS A 60 -6.81 20.64 -4.43
C HIS A 60 -6.14 20.73 -5.81
N CYS A 61 -6.78 21.41 -6.77
CA CYS A 61 -6.19 21.65 -8.09
C CYS A 61 -4.88 22.45 -8.01
N HIS A 62 -4.82 23.51 -7.21
CA HIS A 62 -3.61 24.31 -7.04
C HIS A 62 -2.47 23.51 -6.42
N VAL A 63 -2.74 22.72 -5.38
CA VAL A 63 -1.72 21.88 -4.73
C VAL A 63 -1.20 20.83 -5.71
N ASN A 64 -2.06 20.22 -6.51
CA ASN A 64 -1.63 19.26 -7.54
C ASN A 64 -0.80 19.91 -8.63
N ALA A 65 -1.20 21.09 -9.12
CA ALA A 65 -0.43 21.82 -10.11
C ALA A 65 0.97 22.17 -9.59
N LYS A 66 1.07 22.62 -8.34
CA LYS A 66 2.35 22.88 -7.67
C LYS A 66 3.19 21.62 -7.52
N ALA A 67 2.61 20.52 -7.07
CA ALA A 67 3.31 19.25 -6.92
C ALA A 67 3.90 18.75 -8.25
N THR A 68 3.13 18.85 -9.33
CA THR A 68 3.59 18.51 -10.69
C THR A 68 4.74 19.43 -11.14
N ALA A 69 4.61 20.75 -10.94
CA ALA A 69 5.64 21.71 -11.31
C ALA A 69 6.95 21.49 -10.54
N ASP A 70 6.86 21.15 -9.25
CA ASP A 70 8.01 20.94 -8.37
C ASP A 70 8.60 19.52 -8.50
N GLY A 71 7.97 18.61 -9.26
CA GLY A 71 8.37 17.20 -9.35
C GLY A 71 8.23 16.44 -8.03
N ARG A 72 7.34 16.88 -7.14
CA ARG A 72 7.16 16.36 -5.78
C ARG A 72 5.80 15.70 -5.61
N SER A 73 5.64 14.95 -4.52
CA SER A 73 4.34 14.39 -4.17
C SER A 73 3.41 15.43 -3.52
N VAL A 74 2.10 15.28 -3.72
CA VAL A 74 1.07 16.13 -3.08
C VAL A 74 1.20 16.15 -1.56
N SER A 75 1.54 14.99 -0.96
CA SER A 75 1.73 14.86 0.49
C SER A 75 3.01 15.54 0.99
N GLU A 76 4.02 15.71 0.14
CA GLU A 76 5.25 16.42 0.47
C GLU A 76 5.04 17.93 0.40
N VAL A 77 4.43 18.42 -0.70
CA VAL A 77 4.03 19.83 -0.82
C VAL A 77 3.09 20.21 0.32
N GLY A 78 2.08 19.39 0.59
CA GLY A 78 1.14 19.63 1.69
C GLY A 78 1.80 19.62 3.07
N ARG A 79 2.82 18.79 3.30
CA ARG A 79 3.57 18.79 4.56
C ARG A 79 4.37 20.08 4.74
N ASN A 80 5.11 20.50 3.73
CA ASN A 80 5.92 21.72 3.83
C ASN A 80 5.05 22.95 4.07
N LEU A 81 3.91 23.07 3.37
CA LEU A 81 2.97 24.16 3.58
C LEU A 81 2.40 24.18 5.02
N LEU A 82 2.17 23.00 5.61
CA LEU A 82 1.71 22.90 7.00
C LEU A 82 2.83 23.25 7.99
N GLU A 83 4.05 22.81 7.74
CA GLU A 83 5.23 23.15 8.55
C GLU A 83 5.49 24.66 8.54
N ASP A 84 5.47 25.30 7.36
CA ASP A 84 5.63 26.75 7.20
C ASP A 84 4.51 27.54 7.91
N TYR A 85 3.26 27.06 7.81
CA TYR A 85 2.13 27.67 8.49
C TYR A 85 2.24 27.60 10.01
N VAL A 86 2.68 26.47 10.56
CA VAL A 86 2.88 26.32 12.01
C VAL A 86 4.04 27.19 12.49
N ALA A 87 5.17 27.20 11.77
CA ALA A 87 6.33 28.03 12.13
C ALA A 87 5.96 29.52 12.19
N THR A 88 5.20 30.01 11.21
CA THR A 88 4.72 31.40 11.20
C THR A 88 3.65 31.72 12.25
N ALA A 89 2.96 30.69 12.77
CA ALA A 89 2.00 30.84 13.86
C ALA A 89 2.66 30.86 15.25
N GLU A 90 3.81 30.19 15.41
CA GLU A 90 4.59 30.18 16.65
C GLU A 90 5.39 31.47 16.88
N ASP A 91 5.71 32.20 15.80
CA ASP A 91 6.39 33.52 15.85
C ASP A 91 5.46 34.71 16.21
N ARG A 92 4.18 34.46 16.52
CA ARG A 92 3.17 35.47 16.88
C ARG A 92 2.71 35.35 18.31
#